data_AF-A0AAE7BGF5-F1
#
_entry.id   AF-A0AAE7BGF5-F1
#
_cell.length_a   1.000
_cell.length_b   1.000
_cell.length_c   1.000
_cell.angle_alpha   90.00
_cell.angle_beta   90.00
_cell.angle_gamma   90.00
#
_symmetry.space_group_name_H-M   'P 1'
#
loop_
_entity.id
_entity.type
_entity.pdbx_description
1 polymer ?
#
loop_
_entity_poly.entity_id
_entity_poly.type
_entity_poly.pdbx_seq_one_letter_code
_entity_poly.pdbx_strand_id
1 'polypeptide(L)'
;MEELLFKRKKELETLLGKELKEIKKSTKFLKLIRNELVYLNDFFTKVEILELVNSVFETKVKYSNFYKWYVKNIIKNEIIVPKNNTKKEDITSKNQIDKSEVKNDFANSQVQLAQVKELKDDGELKIADKSDFK
;
A
#
# COMPACT_ATOMS: atom_id res chain seq x y z
N MET A 1 11.86 2.94 15.37
CA MET A 1 11.50 2.21 14.13
C MET A 1 12.46 1.08 13.80
N GLU A 2 13.76 1.24 13.96
CA GLU A 2 14.72 0.13 13.79
C GLU A 2 14.42 -1.06 14.73
N GLU A 3 13.96 -0.77 15.95
CA GLU A 3 13.53 -1.79 16.93
C GLU A 3 12.50 -2.78 16.38
N LEU A 4 11.63 -2.35 15.45
CA LEU A 4 10.61 -3.20 14.84
C LEU A 4 11.26 -4.30 14.00
N LEU A 5 12.27 -3.95 13.19
CA LEU A 5 13.04 -4.93 12.42
C LEU A 5 13.93 -5.79 13.32
N PHE A 6 14.52 -5.22 14.39
CA PHE A 6 15.31 -6.00 15.34
C PHE A 6 14.48 -7.03 16.10
N LYS A 7 13.27 -6.65 16.54
CA LYS A 7 12.33 -7.58 17.17
C LYS A 7 11.97 -8.70 16.20
N ARG A 8 11.62 -8.35 14.96
CA ARG A 8 11.31 -9.33 13.92
C ARG A 8 12.49 -10.24 13.60
N LYS A 9 13.72 -9.72 13.57
CA LYS A 9 14.95 -10.51 13.39
C LYS A 9 15.06 -11.58 14.48
N LYS A 10 14.90 -11.22 15.76
CA LYS A 10 14.95 -12.17 16.88
C LYS A 10 13.87 -13.26 16.79
N GLU A 11 12.66 -12.87 16.39
CA GLU A 11 11.56 -13.83 16.16
C GLU A 11 11.91 -14.83 15.05
N LEU A 12 12.41 -14.35 13.91
CA LEU A 12 12.81 -15.20 12.80
C LEU A 12 14.00 -16.09 13.14
N GLU A 13 14.95 -15.60 13.94
CA GLU A 13 16.07 -16.40 14.45
C GLU A 13 15.59 -17.53 15.37
N THR A 14 14.55 -17.27 16.17
CA THR A 14 13.95 -18.29 17.04
C THR A 14 13.14 -19.31 16.24
N LEU A 15 12.42 -18.88 15.21
CA LEU A 15 11.55 -19.76 14.40
C LEU A 15 12.32 -20.63 13.40
N LEU A 16 13.34 -20.05 12.74
CA LEU A 16 14.03 -20.68 11.61
C LEU A 16 15.45 -21.13 11.96
N GLY A 17 16.03 -20.63 13.05
CA GLY A 17 17.37 -21.00 13.50
C GLY A 17 18.42 -20.90 12.38
N LYS A 18 19.00 -22.05 12.01
CA LYS A 18 20.06 -22.13 10.99
C LYS A 18 19.56 -21.88 9.58
N GLU A 19 18.29 -22.20 9.28
CA GLU A 19 17.70 -22.03 7.94
C GLU A 19 17.59 -20.56 7.54
N LEU A 20 17.50 -19.65 8.54
CA LEU A 20 17.43 -18.22 8.29
C LEU A 20 18.62 -17.71 7.46
N LYS A 21 19.82 -18.27 7.67
CA LYS A 21 21.02 -17.88 6.90
C LYS A 21 20.89 -18.18 5.42
N GLU A 22 20.21 -19.27 5.06
CA GLU A 22 19.95 -19.59 3.66
C GLU A 22 18.81 -18.74 3.09
N ILE A 23 17.74 -18.56 3.87
CA ILE A 23 16.58 -17.79 3.44
C ILE A 23 16.96 -16.32 3.14
N LYS A 24 17.82 -15.72 3.99
CA LYS A 24 18.37 -14.36 3.83
C LYS A 24 19.05 -14.12 2.48
N LYS A 25 19.54 -15.17 1.79
CA LYS A 25 20.16 -15.06 0.45
C LYS A 25 19.14 -14.93 -0.67
N SER A 26 17.86 -15.20 -0.40
CA SER A 26 16.79 -15.25 -1.38
C SER A 26 15.79 -14.12 -1.19
N THR A 27 15.00 -13.81 -2.23
CA THR A 27 13.86 -12.88 -2.11
C THR A 27 12.72 -13.43 -1.25
N LYS A 28 12.76 -14.72 -0.85
CA LYS A 28 11.81 -15.28 0.13
C LYS A 28 11.95 -14.57 1.48
N PHE A 29 13.15 -14.12 1.83
CA PHE A 29 13.38 -13.34 3.04
C PHE A 29 12.50 -12.08 3.11
N LEU A 30 12.36 -11.34 1.99
CA LEU A 30 11.53 -10.14 1.93
C LEU A 30 10.04 -10.42 2.25
N LYS A 31 9.56 -11.64 1.98
CA LYS A 31 8.20 -12.05 2.35
C LYS A 31 8.02 -12.18 3.86
N LEU A 32 9.06 -12.60 4.58
CA LEU A 32 9.00 -12.82 6.04
C LEU A 32 8.91 -11.51 6.83
N ILE A 33 9.47 -10.45 6.25
CA ILE A 33 9.48 -9.10 6.81
C ILE A 33 8.50 -8.17 6.08
N ARG A 34 7.53 -8.72 5.33
CA ARG A 34 6.66 -7.92 4.46
C ARG A 34 5.86 -6.89 5.25
N ASN A 35 5.30 -7.27 6.39
CA ASN A 35 4.45 -6.38 7.18
C ASN A 35 5.25 -5.20 7.72
N GLU A 36 6.49 -5.46 8.12
CA GLU A 36 7.44 -4.46 8.56
C GLU A 36 7.81 -3.51 7.42
N LEU A 37 8.00 -4.04 6.21
CA LEU A 37 8.25 -3.21 5.02
C LEU A 37 7.05 -2.33 4.64
N VAL A 38 5.81 -2.83 4.79
CA VAL A 38 4.61 -2.00 4.59
C VAL A 38 4.59 -0.86 5.60
N TYR A 39 4.80 -1.15 6.88
CA TYR A 39 4.83 -0.11 7.91
C TYR A 39 5.92 0.95 7.66
N LEU A 40 7.12 0.53 7.25
CA LEU A 40 8.22 1.45 6.96
C LEU A 40 7.98 2.31 5.72
N ASN A 41 7.12 1.88 4.79
CA ASN A 41 6.79 2.63 3.56
C ASN A 41 6.19 4.00 3.86
N ASP A 42 5.50 4.15 4.99
CA ASP A 42 4.86 5.40 5.39
C ASP A 42 5.85 6.45 5.88
N PHE A 43 7.08 6.04 6.24
CA PHE A 43 8.04 6.92 6.91
C PHE A 43 9.37 7.08 6.19
N PHE A 44 9.75 6.11 5.35
CA PHE A 44 11.07 6.05 4.72
C PHE A 44 10.96 5.87 3.21
N THR A 45 11.96 6.39 2.51
CA THR A 45 12.13 6.10 1.09
C THR A 45 12.55 4.65 0.87
N LYS A 46 12.32 4.13 -0.34
CA LYS A 46 12.71 2.75 -0.72
C LYS A 46 14.21 2.48 -0.54
N VAL A 47 15.05 3.50 -0.71
CA VAL A 47 16.50 3.39 -0.56
C VAL A 47 16.86 3.22 0.92
N GLU A 48 16.33 4.09 1.79
CA GLU A 48 16.53 4.01 3.23
C GLU A 48 16.01 2.69 3.82
N ILE A 49 14.84 2.22 3.35
CA ILE A 49 14.30 0.91 3.77
C ILE A 49 15.26 -0.22 3.38
N LEU A 50 15.83 -0.20 2.18
CA LEU A 50 16.78 -1.23 1.76
C LEU A 50 18.06 -1.18 2.60
N GLU A 51 18.61 0.00 2.84
CA GLU A 51 19.81 0.19 3.65
C GLU A 51 19.59 -0.32 5.08
N LEU A 52 18.45 0.03 5.67
CA LEU A 52 18.06 -0.43 7.00
C LEU A 52 17.90 -1.95 7.05
N VAL A 53 17.22 -2.55 6.07
CA VAL A 53 17.07 -4.01 5.99
C VAL A 53 18.41 -4.71 5.86
N ASN A 54 19.29 -4.21 4.99
CA ASN A 54 20.62 -4.76 4.80
C ASN A 54 21.48 -4.64 6.07
N SER A 55 21.36 -3.52 6.79
CA SER A 55 22.04 -3.29 8.06
C SER A 55 21.54 -4.23 9.15
N VAL A 56 20.23 -4.24 9.43
CA VAL A 56 19.65 -5.03 10.53
C VAL A 56 19.82 -6.53 10.30
N PHE A 57 19.59 -7.01 9.08
CA PHE A 57 19.62 -8.44 8.79
C PHE A 57 20.98 -8.94 8.30
N GLU A 58 21.98 -8.06 8.18
CA GLU A 58 23.31 -8.34 7.65
C GLU A 58 23.23 -8.99 6.26
N THR A 59 22.36 -8.44 5.41
CA THR A 59 22.14 -8.93 4.05
C THR A 59 22.81 -8.03 3.01
N LYS A 60 22.98 -8.58 1.80
CA LYS A 60 23.49 -7.84 0.63
C LYS A 60 22.47 -7.88 -0.50
N VAL A 61 21.22 -7.51 -0.20
CA VAL A 61 20.15 -7.50 -1.19
C VAL A 61 20.44 -6.38 -2.20
N LYS A 62 20.52 -6.73 -3.48
CA LYS A 62 20.70 -5.75 -4.57
C LYS A 62 19.45 -4.89 -4.71
N TYR A 63 19.64 -3.58 -4.90
CA TYR A 63 18.54 -2.63 -5.05
C TYR A 63 17.58 -2.99 -6.19
N SER A 64 18.08 -3.45 -7.34
CA SER A 64 17.23 -3.85 -8.47
C SER A 64 16.26 -4.99 -8.11
N ASN A 65 16.73 -6.01 -7.39
CA ASN A 65 15.91 -7.13 -6.95
C ASN A 65 14.91 -6.71 -5.87
N PHE A 66 15.37 -5.89 -4.91
CA PHE A 66 14.51 -5.33 -3.88
C PHE A 66 13.40 -4.49 -4.51
N TYR A 67 13.73 -3.51 -5.35
CA TYR A 67 12.79 -2.60 -5.97
C TYR A 67 11.70 -3.33 -6.77
N LYS A 68 12.10 -4.27 -7.62
CA LYS A 68 11.16 -5.08 -8.42
C LYS A 68 10.19 -5.85 -7.53
N TRP A 69 10.69 -6.42 -6.44
CA TRP A 69 9.85 -7.13 -5.47
C TRP A 69 8.96 -6.16 -4.68
N TYR A 70 9.52 -5.05 -4.22
CA TYR A 70 8.86 -4.06 -3.37
C TYR A 70 7.67 -3.43 -4.06
N VAL A 71 7.85 -2.93 -5.29
CA VAL A 71 6.75 -2.34 -6.08
C VAL A 71 5.62 -3.35 -6.30
N LYS A 72 5.96 -4.63 -6.54
CA LYS A 72 4.98 -5.69 -6.79
C LYS A 72 4.20 -6.10 -5.54
N ASN A 73 4.79 -6.04 -4.35
CA ASN A 73 4.24 -6.66 -3.14
C ASN A 73 3.82 -5.68 -2.03
N ILE A 74 4.36 -4.45 -2.04
CA ILE A 74 4.06 -3.39 -1.08
C ILE A 74 3.11 -2.40 -1.74
N ILE A 75 3.61 -1.62 -2.71
CA ILE A 75 2.84 -0.54 -3.37
C ILE A 75 1.60 -1.07 -4.11
N LYS A 76 1.74 -2.15 -4.89
CA LYS A 76 0.59 -2.70 -5.64
C LYS A 76 -0.51 -3.24 -4.72
N ASN A 77 -0.18 -3.60 -3.49
CA ASN A 77 -1.13 -4.13 -2.51
C ASN A 77 -1.74 -3.05 -1.60
N GLU A 78 -1.20 -1.83 -1.56
CA GLU A 78 -1.89 -0.66 -0.98
C GLU A 78 -3.16 -0.31 -1.77
N ILE A 79 -3.20 -0.62 -3.07
CA ILE A 79 -4.41 -0.43 -3.90
C ILE A 79 -5.49 -1.48 -3.55
N ILE A 80 -5.09 -2.62 -2.95
CA ILE A 80 -5.98 -3.68 -2.49
C ILE A 80 -6.01 -3.67 -0.96
N VAL A 81 -6.37 -2.53 -0.36
CA VAL A 81 -6.97 -2.59 0.97
C VAL A 81 -8.26 -3.40 0.77
N PRO A 82 -8.41 -4.62 1.35
CA PRO A 82 -9.73 -5.21 1.42
C PRO A 82 -10.58 -4.15 2.12
N LYS A 83 -11.62 -3.70 1.43
CA LYS A 83 -12.63 -2.82 1.98
C LYS A 83 -13.27 -3.63 3.11
N ASN A 84 -12.61 -3.63 4.27
CA ASN A 84 -13.12 -4.21 5.49
C ASN A 84 -14.31 -3.33 5.75
N ASN A 85 -15.48 -3.88 5.40
CA ASN A 85 -16.75 -3.33 5.77
C ASN A 85 -16.71 -3.30 7.29
N THR A 86 -16.24 -2.20 7.88
CA THR A 86 -16.65 -1.77 9.19
C THR A 86 -18.15 -1.55 9.04
N LYS A 87 -18.91 -2.64 9.16
CA LYS A 87 -20.29 -2.56 9.59
C LYS A 87 -20.20 -1.80 10.90
N LYS A 88 -20.49 -0.51 10.85
CA LYS A 88 -20.97 0.19 12.02
C LYS A 88 -22.14 -0.64 12.50
N GLU A 89 -21.93 -1.34 13.61
CA GLU A 89 -23.02 -1.84 14.42
C GLU A 89 -23.75 -0.61 14.96
N ASP A 90 -24.62 -0.02 14.13
CA ASP A 90 -25.68 0.84 14.63
C ASP A 90 -26.75 -0.09 15.19
N ILE A 91 -26.59 -0.37 16.48
CA ILE A 91 -27.69 -0.80 17.32
C ILE A 91 -28.67 0.37 17.34
N THR A 92 -29.90 0.13 16.87
CA THR A 92 -31.21 0.60 17.39
C THR A 92 -32.17 0.96 16.25
N SER A 93 -33.33 0.28 16.28
CA SER A 93 -34.68 0.78 15.93
C SER A 93 -35.38 0.07 14.76
N LYS A 94 -36.33 -0.78 15.17
CA LYS A 94 -37.51 -1.31 14.48
C LYS A 94 -37.95 -0.53 13.22
N ASN A 95 -38.20 -1.26 12.13
CA ASN A 95 -39.56 -1.50 11.64
C ASN A 95 -39.59 -2.55 10.51
N GLN A 96 -40.71 -3.28 10.52
CA GLN A 96 -41.09 -4.39 9.64
C GLN A 96 -41.14 -4.01 8.16
N ILE A 97 -40.93 -4.98 7.26
CA ILE A 97 -41.97 -5.50 6.33
C ILE A 97 -41.39 -6.67 5.52
N ASP A 98 -42.13 -7.77 5.56
CA ASP A 98 -42.03 -8.98 4.74
C ASP A 98 -42.04 -8.71 3.22
N LYS A 99 -41.22 -9.44 2.45
CA LYS A 99 -41.65 -10.34 1.34
C LYS A 99 -40.50 -10.79 0.42
N SER A 100 -40.49 -12.11 0.22
CA SER A 100 -40.13 -12.87 -1.00
C SER A 100 -38.72 -12.75 -1.59
N GLU A 101 -37.92 -13.78 -1.30
CA GLU A 101 -37.37 -14.74 -2.28
C GLU A 101 -37.58 -14.39 -3.77
N VAL A 102 -36.51 -14.14 -4.54
CA VAL A 102 -36.29 -14.61 -5.94
C VAL A 102 -34.85 -14.29 -6.38
N LYS A 103 -34.11 -15.39 -6.64
CA LYS A 103 -33.13 -15.71 -7.69
C LYS A 103 -32.20 -14.64 -8.31
N ASN A 104 -30.93 -15.06 -8.36
CA ASN A 104 -29.88 -14.79 -9.35
C ASN A 104 -30.32 -14.05 -10.62
N ASP A 105 -29.56 -13.01 -10.98
CA ASP A 105 -29.00 -12.86 -12.32
C ASP A 105 -27.77 -11.94 -12.30
N PHE A 106 -26.63 -12.49 -12.75
CA PHE A 106 -25.41 -11.74 -13.06
C PHE A 106 -25.67 -10.90 -14.31
N ALA A 107 -26.17 -9.68 -14.13
CA ALA A 107 -26.27 -8.69 -15.19
C ALA A 107 -25.13 -7.67 -15.06
N ASN A 108 -24.17 -7.83 -15.96
CA ASN A 108 -23.08 -6.91 -16.24
C ASN A 108 -23.66 -5.54 -16.66
N SER A 109 -23.66 -4.54 -15.77
CA SER A 109 -24.01 -3.16 -16.11
C SER A 109 -22.74 -2.30 -16.12
N GLN A 110 -22.15 -2.22 -17.30
CA GLN A 110 -21.18 -1.22 -17.71
C GLN A 110 -21.90 0.14 -17.88
N VAL A 111 -21.14 1.25 -17.78
CA VAL A 111 -21.52 2.67 -18.04
C VAL A 111 -22.32 3.31 -16.87
N GLN A 112 -21.91 4.39 -16.20
CA GLN A 112 -21.51 5.70 -16.73
C GLN A 112 -20.47 6.42 -15.85
N LEU A 113 -19.42 6.89 -16.52
CA LEU A 113 -18.45 7.87 -16.04
C LEU A 113 -19.03 9.27 -16.35
N ALA A 114 -19.35 10.07 -15.33
CA ALA A 114 -19.27 11.54 -15.35
C ALA A 114 -19.92 12.14 -14.09
N GLN A 115 -19.09 12.64 -13.17
CA GLN A 115 -19.44 13.86 -12.45
C GLN A 115 -18.26 14.81 -12.59
N VAL A 116 -18.42 15.75 -13.52
CA VAL A 116 -17.61 16.96 -13.65
C VAL A 116 -17.82 17.75 -12.37
N LYS A 117 -16.78 17.87 -11.55
CA LYS A 117 -16.72 18.98 -10.59
C LYS A 117 -16.23 20.21 -11.35
N GLU A 118 -17.06 21.22 -11.34
CA GLU A 118 -16.81 22.55 -11.88
C GLU A 118 -15.41 23.04 -11.48
N LEU A 119 -14.59 23.35 -12.48
CA LEU A 119 -13.46 24.24 -12.33
C LEU A 119 -14.05 25.62 -12.04
N LYS A 120 -13.84 26.13 -10.83
CA LYS A 120 -13.96 27.57 -10.59
C LYS A 120 -12.79 28.20 -11.31
N ASP A 121 -13.07 28.70 -12.51
CA ASP A 121 -12.25 29.62 -13.26
C ASP A 121 -12.43 31.01 -12.63
N ASP A 122 -11.63 31.33 -11.61
CA ASP A 122 -11.44 32.71 -11.18
C ASP A 122 -10.46 33.36 -12.15
N GLY A 123 -10.97 33.63 -13.35
CA GLY A 123 -10.26 34.27 -14.44
C GLY A 123 -9.60 35.59 -14.02
N GLU A 124 -8.32 35.50 -13.64
CA GLU A 124 -7.33 36.56 -13.85
C GLU A 124 -6.21 36.03 -14.76
N LEU A 125 -6.50 36.06 -16.06
CA LEU A 125 -5.45 36.16 -17.07
C LEU A 125 -4.83 37.56 -16.96
N LYS A 126 -3.72 37.69 -16.22
CA LYS A 126 -2.89 38.90 -16.33
C LYS A 126 -2.10 38.85 -17.63
N ILE A 127 -2.29 39.93 -18.37
CA ILE A 127 -1.91 40.20 -19.74
C ILE A 127 -0.40 40.08 -19.92
N ALA A 128 0.02 39.49 -21.03
CA ALA A 128 1.39 39.58 -21.50
C ALA A 128 1.66 41.00 -22.00
N ASP A 129 2.47 41.77 -21.27
CA ASP A 129 3.05 43.00 -21.82
C ASP A 129 4.17 42.62 -22.79
N LYS A 130 3.83 42.74 -24.08
CA LYS A 130 4.78 43.05 -25.14
C LYS A 130 5.14 44.52 -25.03
N SER A 131 6.38 44.84 -25.43
CA SER A 131 6.97 46.18 -25.51
C SER A 131 7.52 46.61 -24.14
N ASP A 132 8.83 46.59 -23.95
CA ASP A 132 9.70 47.75 -24.17
C ASP A 132 11.06 47.37 -23.56
N PHE A 133 12.27 47.60 -24.07
CA PHE A 133 12.84 48.42 -25.13
C PHE A 133 14.24 47.80 -25.40
N LYS A 134 14.56 47.59 -26.69
CA LYS A 134 15.86 47.80 -27.36
C LYS A 134 17.18 47.33 -26.73
#